data_AF-A0A839T9L0-F1
#
_entry.id   AF-A0A839T9L0-F1
#
_cell.length_a   1.000
_cell.length_b   1.000
_cell.length_c   1.000
_cell.angle_alpha   90.00
_cell.angle_beta   90.00
_cell.angle_gamma   90.00
#
_symmetry.space_group_name_H-M   'P 1'
#
loop_
_entity.id
_entity.type
_entity.pdbx_description
1 polymer ?
#
loop_
_entity_poly.entity_id
_entity_poly.type
_entity_poly.pdbx_seq_one_letter_code
_entity_poly.pdbx_strand_id
1 'polypeptide(L)'
;MAFRYDGPNTVAQNLHPTMSVSPITIRGSIHGSLLPAGTSEFYVAHWDGQTLQSPAGVTPDLLLVTDASNIPDAALLGSRVLAFENAYTPQAQIDWSISYPDQVVNYHAGGIVVGSLGNDTITLWGNGDSMVEGGEGNDIIHTGTGNDIIASGKGNDIIDAGAGIDTVRLSGAITDYSHQVSDGHLQFTNTATSAVTTLSNVEIVGFGSQSIVIVDNQNDGNAMRLYEALLDRAPDAAGALYWLDQLDQGANPLDIANGFLNSQEFQAANTDASNTQFVGSLYEKALHRTVDADGAAYWEGQLTNGISRADVALAFVSSDEAVEKSQNVIVLNPGTTEPSTDITVVGQVPEDHSGHTMG
;
A
#
# COMPACT_ATOMS: atom_id res chain seq x y z
N MET A 1 5.80 4.73 10.89
CA MET A 1 4.93 5.78 11.49
C MET A 1 3.55 5.57 10.87
N ALA A 2 2.58 5.01 11.59
CA ALA A 2 1.31 4.58 11.02
C ALA A 2 0.23 5.63 11.31
N PHE A 3 -0.31 6.26 10.28
CA PHE A 3 -1.61 6.92 10.37
C PHE A 3 -2.64 5.79 10.47
N ARG A 4 -3.10 5.50 11.69
CA ARG A 4 -4.21 4.58 11.89
C ARG A 4 -5.49 5.29 11.48
N TYR A 5 -5.96 4.95 10.29
CA TYR A 5 -7.27 5.31 9.78
C TYR A 5 -8.28 4.26 10.29
N ASP A 6 -8.78 4.47 11.51
CA ASP A 6 -9.75 3.56 12.16
C ASP A 6 -11.19 4.12 12.14
N GLY A 7 -11.47 5.14 11.32
CA GLY A 7 -12.77 5.84 11.30
C GLY A 7 -13.22 6.28 9.91
N PRO A 8 -14.50 6.66 9.73
CA PRO A 8 -15.08 7.05 8.44
C PRO A 8 -14.67 8.45 7.94
N ASN A 9 -13.80 9.14 8.69
CA ASN A 9 -13.48 10.55 8.49
C ASN A 9 -12.01 10.73 8.08
N THR A 10 -11.74 11.55 7.06
CA THR A 10 -10.40 11.95 6.60
C THR A 10 -9.60 12.68 7.70
N VAL A 11 -8.27 12.78 7.60
CA VAL A 11 -7.47 13.60 8.53
C VAL A 11 -7.94 15.06 8.46
N ALA A 12 -8.26 15.56 7.27
CA ALA A 12 -8.90 16.87 7.10
C ALA A 12 -10.20 17.00 7.93
N GLN A 13 -11.05 15.97 7.95
CA GLN A 13 -12.27 15.94 8.77
C GLN A 13 -12.03 15.80 10.29
N ASN A 14 -10.88 15.28 10.72
CA ASN A 14 -10.49 15.22 12.14
C ASN A 14 -9.81 16.52 12.62
N LEU A 15 -9.23 17.31 11.72
CA LEU A 15 -8.76 18.68 12.00
C LEU A 15 -9.96 19.65 12.15
N HIS A 16 -11.03 19.42 11.38
CA HIS A 16 -12.29 20.19 11.31
C HIS A 16 -12.94 20.64 12.65
N PRO A 17 -13.02 19.84 13.74
CA PRO A 17 -13.73 20.27 14.96
C PRO A 17 -12.85 20.96 16.02
N THR A 18 -11.52 21.03 15.85
CA THR A 18 -10.61 21.49 16.92
C THR A 18 -9.88 22.80 16.64
N MET A 19 -10.02 23.39 15.46
CA MET A 19 -9.29 24.61 15.06
C MET A 19 -10.16 25.87 15.16
N SER A 20 -9.81 26.77 16.07
CA SER A 20 -10.32 28.14 16.12
C SER A 20 -9.14 29.10 16.05
N VAL A 21 -9.09 29.95 15.02
CA VAL A 21 -8.00 30.91 14.79
C VAL A 21 -8.32 32.26 15.42
N SER A 22 -7.61 32.56 16.51
CA SER A 22 -7.32 33.91 17.00
C SER A 22 -5.92 33.89 17.62
N PRO A 23 -5.20 35.02 17.63
CA PRO A 23 -3.81 35.14 17.20
C PRO A 23 -2.87 34.13 17.89
N ILE A 24 -2.25 33.28 17.05
CA ILE A 24 -1.07 32.46 17.32
C ILE A 24 -1.08 31.76 18.69
N THR A 25 -1.80 30.63 18.78
CA THR A 25 -1.34 29.39 19.41
C THR A 25 -2.26 28.27 18.96
N ILE A 26 -1.83 27.42 18.01
CA ILE A 26 -2.54 26.16 17.78
C ILE A 26 -2.16 25.22 18.93
N ARG A 27 -3.06 25.05 19.90
CA ARG A 27 -3.04 23.92 20.84
C ARG A 27 -4.01 22.86 20.35
N GLY A 28 -3.63 22.15 19.29
CA GLY A 28 -4.29 20.94 18.84
C GLY A 28 -3.41 19.74 19.16
N SER A 29 -3.93 18.76 19.88
CA SER A 29 -3.22 17.51 20.15
C SER A 29 -3.22 16.66 18.88
N ILE A 30 -2.15 16.79 18.09
CA ILE A 30 -1.76 15.76 17.14
C ILE A 30 -1.44 14.51 17.98
N HIS A 31 -2.06 13.37 17.68
CA HIS A 31 -1.85 12.13 18.43
C HIS A 31 -0.34 11.85 18.53
N GLY A 32 0.18 11.65 19.74
CA GLY A 32 1.61 11.76 20.09
C GLY A 32 2.58 10.79 19.40
N SER A 33 2.11 10.00 18.43
CA SER A 33 2.88 9.13 17.56
C SER A 33 3.42 9.82 16.30
N LEU A 34 3.06 11.09 16.04
CA LEU A 34 3.53 11.86 14.89
C LEU A 34 4.74 12.76 15.16
N LEU A 35 5.28 12.70 16.38
CA LEU A 35 6.40 13.52 16.82
C LEU A 35 7.59 12.62 17.22
N PRO A 36 8.83 12.94 16.82
CA PRO A 36 10.01 12.30 17.39
C PRO A 36 10.00 12.43 18.92
N ALA A 37 10.48 11.42 19.63
CA ALA A 37 10.58 11.48 21.09
C ALA A 37 11.45 12.69 21.51
N GLY A 38 10.82 13.72 22.09
CA GLY A 38 11.50 14.91 22.59
C GLY A 38 11.15 16.25 21.93
N THR A 39 10.31 16.32 20.90
CA THR A 39 9.84 17.62 20.37
C THR A 39 8.79 18.25 21.29
N SER A 40 9.14 19.38 21.94
CA SER A 40 8.28 20.10 22.88
C SER A 40 7.49 21.26 22.25
N GLU A 41 7.79 21.66 21.01
CA GLU A 41 7.14 22.77 20.31
C GLU A 41 6.96 22.40 18.83
N PHE A 42 5.81 22.79 18.26
CA PHE A 42 5.41 22.54 16.87
C PHE A 42 5.04 23.90 16.25
N TYR A 43 5.78 24.33 15.23
CA TYR A 43 5.63 25.65 14.63
C TYR A 43 4.68 25.58 13.43
N VAL A 44 3.62 26.39 13.45
CA VAL A 44 2.66 26.48 12.34
C VAL A 44 2.80 27.82 11.63
N ALA A 45 2.89 27.78 10.31
CA ALA A 45 2.77 28.94 9.44
C ALA A 45 1.51 28.84 8.57
N HIS A 46 1.06 29.99 8.06
CA HIS A 46 -0.09 30.09 7.18
C HIS A 46 0.27 30.89 5.92
N TRP A 47 -0.08 30.39 4.75
CA TRP A 47 0.05 31.05 3.45
C TRP A 47 -1.34 31.33 2.85
N ASP A 48 -1.61 32.58 2.52
CA ASP A 48 -2.91 33.05 2.01
C ASP A 48 -2.89 33.45 0.52
N GLY A 49 -1.89 32.99 -0.23
CA GLY A 49 -1.70 33.36 -1.65
C GLY A 49 -0.91 34.65 -1.86
N GLN A 50 -0.69 35.44 -0.80
CA GLN A 50 0.04 36.71 -0.86
C GLN A 50 1.12 36.86 0.20
N THR A 51 0.87 36.40 1.42
CA THR A 51 1.74 36.60 2.58
C THR A 51 1.94 35.32 3.38
N LEU A 52 3.19 35.08 3.78
CA LEU A 52 3.53 34.02 4.73
C LEU A 52 3.43 34.56 6.16
N GLN A 53 2.44 34.08 6.89
CA GLN A 53 2.28 34.33 8.32
C GLN A 53 3.07 33.26 9.09
N SER A 54 4.29 33.59 9.52
CA SER A 54 5.16 32.68 10.29
C SER A 54 5.86 33.39 11.45
N PRO A 55 6.21 32.67 12.52
CA PRO A 55 7.10 33.20 13.56
C PRO A 55 8.46 33.60 12.97
N ALA A 56 8.89 34.83 13.22
CA ALA A 56 10.10 35.39 12.60
C ALA A 56 11.35 34.55 12.94
N GLY A 57 12.04 34.09 11.88
CA GLY A 57 13.31 33.36 12.00
C GLY A 57 13.21 31.87 12.32
N VAL A 58 12.01 31.28 12.26
CA VAL A 58 11.78 29.85 12.48
C VAL A 58 11.19 29.23 11.22
N THR A 59 11.74 28.10 10.77
CA THR A 59 11.12 27.26 9.74
C THR A 59 9.92 26.53 10.36
N PRO A 60 8.69 26.69 9.82
CA PRO A 60 7.51 26.04 10.39
C PRO A 60 7.59 24.52 10.23
N ASP A 61 7.05 23.75 11.17
CA ASP A 61 6.86 22.30 11.05
C ASP A 61 5.65 21.97 10.16
N LEU A 62 4.60 22.80 10.22
CA LEU A 62 3.38 22.72 9.40
C LEU A 62 3.13 24.05 8.69
N LEU A 63 2.89 23.99 7.39
CA LEU A 63 2.39 25.12 6.61
C LEU A 63 0.94 24.84 6.19
N LEU A 64 0.02 25.65 6.71
CA LEU A 64 -1.37 25.70 6.27
C LEU A 64 -1.46 26.60 5.04
N VAL A 65 -2.05 26.11 3.95
CA VAL A 65 -2.14 26.82 2.67
C VAL A 65 -3.61 27.06 2.35
N THR A 66 -4.06 28.32 2.38
CA THR A 66 -5.46 28.67 2.05
C THR A 66 -5.67 29.17 0.62
N ASP A 67 -4.59 29.47 -0.07
CA ASP A 67 -4.54 29.73 -1.51
C ASP A 67 -3.18 29.24 -2.04
N ALA A 68 -3.21 28.22 -2.89
CA ALA A 68 -2.02 27.59 -3.45
C ALA A 68 -1.26 28.47 -4.48
N SER A 69 -1.77 29.66 -4.79
CA SER A 69 -1.13 30.58 -5.72
C SER A 69 0.21 31.10 -5.19
N ASN A 70 1.25 31.03 -6.03
CA ASN A 70 2.56 31.67 -5.82
C ASN A 70 3.26 31.34 -4.49
N ILE A 71 3.12 30.12 -3.96
CA ILE A 71 3.83 29.70 -2.74
C ILE A 71 5.35 29.86 -2.97
N PRO A 72 6.07 30.64 -2.14
CA PRO A 72 7.50 30.84 -2.31
C PRO A 72 8.27 29.54 -2.04
N ASP A 73 9.24 29.19 -2.88
CA ASP A 73 10.08 27.99 -2.70
C ASP A 73 10.60 27.89 -1.26
N ALA A 74 11.15 28.96 -0.70
CA ALA A 74 11.69 28.99 0.66
C ALA A 74 10.70 28.61 1.79
N ALA A 75 9.38 28.75 1.57
CA ALA A 75 8.35 28.31 2.50
C ALA A 75 8.11 26.79 2.41
N LEU A 76 8.23 26.22 1.20
CA LEU A 76 8.17 24.78 0.93
C LEU A 76 9.44 24.05 1.39
N LEU A 77 10.61 24.71 1.30
CA LEU A 77 11.91 24.08 1.60
C LEU A 77 12.11 23.74 3.10
N GLY A 78 11.28 24.31 3.99
CA GLY A 78 11.47 24.22 5.45
C GLY A 78 10.36 23.51 6.22
N SER A 79 9.15 23.35 5.64
CA SER A 79 8.04 22.66 6.30
C SER A 79 8.12 21.15 6.17
N ARG A 80 7.66 20.44 7.20
CA ARG A 80 7.57 18.97 7.22
C ARG A 80 6.18 18.49 6.80
N VAL A 81 5.15 19.29 7.08
CA VAL A 81 3.76 19.03 6.70
C VAL A 81 3.22 20.21 5.90
N LEU A 82 2.57 19.92 4.78
CA LEU A 82 1.68 20.83 4.04
C LEU A 82 0.24 20.36 4.22
N ALA A 83 -0.65 21.26 4.58
CA ALA A 83 -2.08 21.01 4.54
C ALA A 83 -2.77 22.14 3.79
N PHE A 84 -3.57 21.79 2.79
CA PHE A 84 -4.37 22.73 2.02
C PHE A 84 -5.73 22.89 2.71
N GLU A 85 -6.12 24.14 2.97
CA GLU A 85 -7.38 24.52 3.61
C GLU A 85 -8.21 25.38 2.64
N ASN A 86 -9.53 25.22 2.63
CA ASN A 86 -10.39 26.02 1.76
C ASN A 86 -10.56 27.47 2.24
N ALA A 87 -10.39 28.39 1.30
CA ALA A 87 -10.84 29.79 1.16
C ALA A 87 -10.98 30.69 2.42
N TYR A 88 -10.24 31.80 2.41
CA TYR A 88 -10.41 32.94 3.32
C TYR A 88 -11.78 33.61 3.09
N THR A 89 -12.74 33.44 4.01
CA THR A 89 -13.87 34.38 4.08
C THR A 89 -13.36 35.74 4.59
N PRO A 90 -13.98 36.89 4.25
CA PRO A 90 -13.56 38.22 4.72
C PRO A 90 -13.54 38.40 6.26
N GLN A 91 -13.82 37.36 7.03
CA GLN A 91 -13.99 37.34 8.48
C GLN A 91 -13.05 36.38 9.21
N ALA A 92 -12.01 35.83 8.56
CA ALA A 92 -11.02 34.94 9.20
C ALA A 92 -11.65 33.70 9.87
N GLN A 93 -12.74 33.16 9.28
CA GLN A 93 -13.27 31.84 9.60
C GLN A 93 -12.99 30.92 8.41
N ILE A 94 -12.37 29.76 8.69
CA ILE A 94 -12.16 28.67 7.73
C ILE A 94 -13.53 28.04 7.45
N ASP A 95 -13.98 28.09 6.19
CA ASP A 95 -15.24 27.49 5.76
C ASP A 95 -14.96 26.17 5.01
N TRP A 96 -15.12 25.07 5.73
CA TRP A 96 -14.90 23.72 5.23
C TRP A 96 -16.01 23.19 4.30
N SER A 97 -17.01 24.01 3.94
CA SER A 97 -18.18 23.56 3.16
C SER A 97 -18.11 23.86 1.65
N ILE A 98 -17.03 24.48 1.18
CA ILE A 98 -16.86 24.94 -0.21
C ILE A 98 -15.68 24.20 -0.86
N SER A 99 -15.87 23.67 -2.07
CA SER A 99 -14.89 22.86 -2.81
C SER A 99 -14.10 23.72 -3.81
N TYR A 100 -12.78 23.77 -3.68
CA TYR A 100 -11.86 24.36 -4.67
C TYR A 100 -10.81 23.34 -5.09
N PRO A 101 -10.42 23.28 -6.38
CA PRO A 101 -9.29 22.46 -6.81
C PRO A 101 -7.97 23.13 -6.40
N ASP A 102 -7.14 22.45 -5.61
CA ASP A 102 -5.80 22.94 -5.25
C ASP A 102 -4.71 22.33 -6.14
N GLN A 103 -3.66 23.11 -6.41
CA GLN A 103 -2.49 22.65 -7.17
C GLN A 103 -1.24 22.72 -6.29
N VAL A 104 -0.69 21.56 -5.93
CA VAL A 104 0.55 21.42 -5.17
C VAL A 104 1.67 21.03 -6.13
N VAL A 105 2.64 21.92 -6.32
CA VAL A 105 3.81 21.68 -7.17
C VAL A 105 5.08 22.00 -6.38
N ASN A 106 6.08 21.12 -6.43
CA ASN A 106 7.43 21.31 -5.87
C ASN A 106 7.57 21.24 -4.35
N TYR A 107 6.88 20.30 -3.69
CA TYR A 107 7.23 19.97 -2.32
C TYR A 107 8.40 18.97 -2.25
N HIS A 108 9.28 19.16 -1.29
CA HIS A 108 10.41 18.27 -1.08
C HIS A 108 9.95 16.84 -0.76
N ALA A 109 10.71 15.87 -1.23
CA ALA A 109 10.57 14.48 -0.84
C ALA A 109 10.89 14.27 0.66
N GLY A 110 10.26 13.26 1.27
CA GLY A 110 10.23 13.12 2.73
C GLY A 110 9.10 13.91 3.42
N GLY A 111 8.18 14.47 2.64
CA GLY A 111 7.16 15.41 3.08
C GLY A 111 5.81 14.75 3.35
N ILE A 112 5.02 15.35 4.26
CA ILE A 112 3.60 15.01 4.44
C ILE A 112 2.74 16.06 3.71
N VAL A 113 1.82 15.62 2.84
CA VAL A 113 0.86 16.48 2.14
C VAL A 113 -0.56 16.01 2.40
N VAL A 114 -1.46 16.93 2.71
CA VAL A 114 -2.90 16.69 2.86
C VAL A 114 -3.64 17.65 1.94
N GLY A 115 -4.35 17.09 0.96
CA GLY A 115 -5.28 17.78 0.07
C GLY A 115 -6.61 18.12 0.74
N SER A 116 -7.51 18.66 -0.06
CA SER A 116 -8.70 19.39 0.34
C SER A 116 -9.97 18.56 0.13
N LEU A 117 -11.11 19.23 -0.10
CA LEU A 117 -12.39 18.60 -0.48
C LEU A 117 -12.72 18.83 -1.98
N GLY A 118 -11.78 19.39 -2.73
CA GLY A 118 -11.90 19.58 -4.17
C GLY A 118 -10.94 18.71 -4.95
N ASN A 119 -11.03 18.80 -6.28
CA ASN A 119 -10.20 18.01 -7.17
C ASN A 119 -8.77 18.55 -7.16
N ASP A 120 -7.86 17.86 -6.49
CA ASP A 120 -6.52 18.35 -6.27
C ASP A 120 -5.53 17.79 -7.29
N THR A 121 -4.47 18.55 -7.58
CA THR A 121 -3.30 18.05 -8.31
C THR A 121 -2.09 18.14 -7.39
N ILE A 122 -1.66 17.01 -6.87
CA ILE A 122 -0.52 16.89 -5.95
C ILE A 122 0.67 16.32 -6.71
N THR A 123 1.79 17.03 -6.73
CA THR A 123 3.03 16.57 -7.37
C THR A 123 4.24 16.82 -6.47
N LEU A 124 4.87 15.73 -6.02
CA LEU A 124 6.08 15.75 -5.22
C LEU A 124 7.29 15.47 -6.12
N TRP A 125 8.31 16.33 -6.08
CA TRP A 125 9.54 16.15 -6.86
C TRP A 125 10.72 15.96 -5.89
N GLY A 126 11.35 14.78 -5.89
CA GLY A 126 12.56 14.52 -5.11
C GLY A 126 12.75 13.06 -4.69
N ASN A 127 13.73 12.84 -3.81
CA ASN A 127 14.06 11.52 -3.26
C ASN A 127 13.70 11.41 -1.78
N GLY A 128 12.97 10.36 -1.41
CA GLY A 128 12.66 9.99 -0.02
C GLY A 128 11.17 9.78 0.25
N ASP A 129 10.89 8.91 1.21
CA ASP A 129 9.55 8.44 1.60
C ASP A 129 8.61 9.59 2.00
N SER A 130 7.57 9.79 1.21
CA SER A 130 6.57 10.82 1.37
C SER A 130 5.26 10.21 1.83
N MET A 131 4.36 11.06 2.34
CA MET A 131 3.02 10.62 2.67
C MET A 131 1.99 11.64 2.22
N VAL A 132 1.00 11.17 1.48
CA VAL A 132 -0.01 12.01 0.83
C VAL A 132 -1.40 11.54 1.24
N GLU A 133 -2.30 12.49 1.44
CA GLU A 133 -3.75 12.26 1.51
C GLU A 133 -4.41 13.15 0.47
N GLY A 134 -5.11 12.57 -0.52
CA GLY A 134 -5.78 13.31 -1.60
C GLY A 134 -6.95 14.13 -1.07
N GLY A 135 -7.83 13.50 -0.29
CA GLY A 135 -8.95 14.17 0.36
C GLY A 135 -10.31 13.75 -0.22
N GLU A 136 -11.22 14.69 -0.45
CA GLU A 136 -12.40 14.42 -1.28
C GLU A 136 -12.24 15.14 -2.61
N GLY A 137 -12.76 14.59 -3.70
CA GLY A 137 -12.54 15.15 -5.03
C GLY A 137 -12.01 14.10 -5.98
N ASN A 138 -11.86 14.46 -7.25
CA ASN A 138 -11.18 13.63 -8.23
C ASN A 138 -9.73 14.09 -8.30
N ASP A 139 -8.84 13.39 -7.62
CA ASP A 139 -7.47 13.87 -7.39
C ASP A 139 -6.48 13.29 -8.40
N ILE A 140 -5.42 14.05 -8.69
CA ILE A 140 -4.27 13.61 -9.47
C ILE A 140 -3.05 13.69 -8.58
N ILE A 141 -2.47 12.54 -8.22
CA ILE A 141 -1.36 12.43 -7.29
C ILE A 141 -0.16 11.81 -7.99
N HIS A 142 0.97 12.50 -7.94
CA HIS A 142 2.26 11.97 -8.38
C HIS A 142 3.26 12.06 -7.22
N THR A 143 3.74 10.90 -6.76
CA THR A 143 4.85 10.82 -5.79
C THR A 143 6.14 10.41 -6.50
N GLY A 144 7.26 10.67 -5.84
CA GLY A 144 8.56 10.85 -6.49
C GLY A 144 9.36 9.57 -6.51
N THR A 145 10.47 9.56 -5.79
CA THR A 145 11.17 8.30 -5.48
C THR A 145 11.19 8.12 -3.97
N GLY A 146 11.27 6.88 -3.50
CA GLY A 146 11.13 6.53 -2.08
C GLY A 146 9.94 5.59 -1.88
N ASN A 147 9.77 5.07 -0.67
CA ASN A 147 8.63 4.21 -0.35
C ASN A 147 7.50 5.09 0.19
N ASP A 148 6.63 5.54 -0.72
CA ASP A 148 5.58 6.51 -0.45
C ASP A 148 4.31 5.84 0.11
N ILE A 149 3.55 6.61 0.89
CA ILE A 149 2.28 6.18 1.47
C ILE A 149 1.19 7.16 1.06
N ILE A 150 0.23 6.73 0.25
CA ILE A 150 -0.78 7.59 -0.35
C ILE A 150 -2.18 7.13 0.08
N ALA A 151 -2.92 7.95 0.81
CA ALA A 151 -4.36 7.77 0.99
C ALA A 151 -5.08 8.47 -0.17
N SER A 152 -5.70 7.69 -1.05
CA SER A 152 -6.43 8.20 -2.23
C SER A 152 -7.47 9.24 -1.84
N GLY A 153 -8.37 8.89 -0.91
CA GLY A 153 -9.49 9.73 -0.54
C GLY A 153 -10.80 9.24 -1.13
N LYS A 154 -11.74 10.16 -1.37
CA LYS A 154 -13.02 9.87 -2.03
C LYS A 154 -13.07 10.55 -3.37
N GLY A 155 -13.36 9.78 -4.40
CA GLY A 155 -13.69 10.27 -5.74
C GLY A 155 -12.96 9.46 -6.78
N ASN A 156 -12.86 9.99 -8.00
CA ASN A 156 -12.14 9.33 -9.07
C ASN A 156 -10.71 9.84 -9.10
N ASP A 157 -9.77 9.04 -8.58
CA ASP A 157 -8.39 9.46 -8.39
C ASP A 157 -7.46 8.81 -9.40
N ILE A 158 -6.40 9.52 -9.78
CA ILE A 158 -5.31 9.03 -10.62
C ILE A 158 -4.03 9.17 -9.82
N ILE A 159 -3.36 8.05 -9.56
CA ILE A 159 -2.18 7.99 -8.70
C ILE A 159 -1.04 7.31 -9.46
N ASP A 160 0.09 8.02 -9.54
CA ASP A 160 1.39 7.47 -9.92
C ASP A 160 2.32 7.62 -8.73
N ALA A 161 2.69 6.51 -8.09
CA ALA A 161 3.51 6.60 -6.87
C ALA A 161 5.03 6.69 -7.15
N GLY A 162 5.43 6.56 -8.41
CA GLY A 162 6.81 6.76 -8.82
C GLY A 162 7.70 5.54 -8.56
N ALA A 163 8.91 5.72 -8.02
CA ALA A 163 9.86 4.62 -7.87
C ALA A 163 10.12 4.31 -6.39
N GLY A 164 10.02 3.03 -6.04
CA GLY A 164 10.16 2.54 -4.68
C GLY A 164 9.15 1.42 -4.47
N ILE A 165 8.90 1.08 -3.21
CA ILE A 165 7.80 0.19 -2.84
C ILE A 165 6.72 1.04 -2.20
N ASP A 166 5.70 1.33 -2.97
CA ASP A 166 4.68 2.32 -2.65
C ASP A 166 3.40 1.68 -2.14
N THR A 167 2.78 2.34 -1.17
CA THR A 167 1.52 1.89 -0.56
C THR A 167 0.40 2.89 -0.82
N VAL A 168 -0.58 2.51 -1.62
CA VAL A 168 -1.86 3.23 -1.72
C VAL A 168 -2.87 2.65 -0.75
N ARG A 169 -3.56 3.50 0.01
CA ARG A 169 -4.66 3.10 0.90
C ARG A 169 -6.00 3.53 0.30
N LEU A 170 -6.90 2.56 0.20
CA LEU A 170 -8.29 2.78 -0.17
C LEU A 170 -9.16 2.66 1.09
N SER A 171 -10.19 3.50 1.18
CA SER A 171 -11.08 3.52 2.34
C SER A 171 -12.12 2.39 2.27
N GLY A 172 -12.17 1.52 3.27
CA GLY A 172 -13.14 0.44 3.36
C GLY A 172 -12.50 -0.94 3.35
N ALA A 173 -13.33 -1.97 3.18
CA ALA A 173 -12.86 -3.35 3.09
C ALA A 173 -12.50 -3.69 1.64
N ILE A 174 -11.62 -4.68 1.45
CA ILE A 174 -11.27 -5.21 0.12
C ILE A 174 -12.51 -5.65 -0.68
N THR A 175 -13.54 -6.17 0.02
CA THR A 175 -14.81 -6.61 -0.57
C THR A 175 -15.69 -5.49 -1.10
N ASP A 176 -15.39 -4.24 -0.74
CA ASP A 176 -16.14 -3.08 -1.24
C ASP A 176 -15.69 -2.69 -2.65
N TYR A 177 -14.61 -3.30 -3.16
CA TYR A 177 -13.97 -2.94 -4.42
C TYR A 177 -13.95 -4.10 -5.42
N SER A 178 -14.15 -3.77 -6.70
CA SER A 178 -13.69 -4.60 -7.82
C SER A 178 -12.42 -4.00 -8.40
N HIS A 179 -11.64 -4.80 -9.13
CA HIS A 179 -10.46 -4.30 -9.83
C HIS A 179 -10.37 -4.83 -11.26
N GLN A 180 -9.71 -4.07 -12.13
CA GLN A 180 -9.42 -4.46 -13.51
C GLN A 180 -8.12 -3.79 -13.97
N VAL A 181 -7.44 -4.37 -14.95
CA VAL A 181 -6.37 -3.68 -15.67
C VAL A 181 -6.96 -3.06 -16.94
N SER A 182 -6.83 -1.75 -17.10
CA SER A 182 -7.32 -1.00 -18.26
C SER A 182 -6.23 -0.04 -18.75
N ASP A 183 -5.97 -0.02 -20.06
CA ASP A 183 -4.92 0.81 -20.67
C ASP A 183 -3.54 0.71 -19.99
N GLY A 184 -3.19 -0.48 -19.50
CA GLY A 184 -1.92 -0.72 -18.81
C GLY A 184 -1.88 -0.28 -17.34
N HIS A 185 -2.99 0.22 -16.80
CA HIS A 185 -3.09 0.69 -15.42
C HIS A 185 -4.06 -0.16 -14.61
N LEU A 186 -3.75 -0.37 -13.33
CA LEU A 186 -4.66 -1.07 -12.43
C LEU A 186 -5.72 -0.08 -11.93
N GLN A 187 -6.99 -0.47 -12.02
CA GLN A 187 -8.11 0.34 -11.57
C GLN A 187 -8.88 -0.39 -10.48
N PHE A 188 -9.11 0.28 -9.36
CA PHE A 188 -10.01 -0.15 -8.30
C PHE A 188 -11.30 0.64 -8.38
N THR A 189 -12.44 -0.05 -8.50
CA THR A 189 -13.77 0.57 -8.52
C THR A 189 -14.49 0.25 -7.23
N ASN A 190 -14.86 1.28 -6.47
CA ASN A 190 -15.74 1.11 -5.32
C ASN A 190 -17.14 0.73 -5.80
N THR A 191 -17.63 -0.44 -5.37
CA THR A 191 -18.89 -1.02 -5.88
C THR A 191 -20.14 -0.28 -5.42
N ALA A 192 -20.06 0.48 -4.32
CA ALA A 192 -21.18 1.25 -3.79
C ALA A 192 -21.29 2.64 -4.43
N THR A 193 -20.15 3.32 -4.65
CA THR A 193 -20.12 4.70 -5.16
C THR A 193 -19.82 4.79 -6.66
N SER A 194 -19.36 3.69 -7.28
CA SER A 194 -18.80 3.67 -8.65
C SER A 194 -17.57 4.58 -8.84
N ALA A 195 -16.97 5.05 -7.74
CA ALA A 195 -15.74 5.82 -7.78
C ALA A 195 -14.57 4.92 -8.20
N VAL A 196 -13.67 5.44 -9.05
CA VAL A 196 -12.56 4.69 -9.64
C VAL A 196 -11.23 5.31 -9.28
N THR A 197 -10.36 4.55 -8.62
CA THR A 197 -8.96 4.91 -8.40
C THR A 197 -8.09 4.18 -9.43
N THR A 198 -7.36 4.92 -10.25
CA THR A 198 -6.41 4.41 -11.25
C THR A 198 -4.99 4.52 -10.71
N LEU A 199 -4.24 3.42 -10.75
CA LEU A 199 -2.93 3.27 -10.12
C LEU A 199 -1.84 2.93 -11.15
N SER A 200 -0.69 3.58 -10.99
CA SER A 200 0.56 3.35 -11.73
C SER A 200 1.71 3.28 -10.73
N ASN A 201 2.66 2.37 -10.96
CA ASN A 201 3.85 2.21 -10.12
C ASN A 201 3.50 2.11 -8.62
N VAL A 202 2.63 1.16 -8.28
CA VAL A 202 2.17 0.91 -6.90
C VAL A 202 2.29 -0.58 -6.65
N GLU A 203 2.94 -0.94 -5.54
CA GLU A 203 3.20 -2.34 -5.17
C GLU A 203 2.21 -2.83 -4.12
N ILE A 204 1.64 -1.95 -3.29
CA ILE A 204 0.76 -2.33 -2.19
C ILE A 204 -0.52 -1.49 -2.19
N VAL A 205 -1.67 -2.15 -2.23
CA VAL A 205 -2.99 -1.51 -2.05
C VAL A 205 -3.60 -1.98 -0.73
N GLY A 206 -3.65 -1.10 0.25
CA GLY A 206 -4.14 -1.35 1.60
C GLY A 206 -5.64 -1.07 1.78
N PHE A 207 -6.31 -1.97 2.49
CA PHE A 207 -7.73 -1.92 2.91
C PHE A 207 -7.81 -2.18 4.42
N GLY A 208 -7.61 -1.14 5.23
CA GLY A 208 -7.51 -1.29 6.68
C GLY A 208 -6.30 -2.15 7.10
N SER A 209 -6.55 -3.37 7.57
CA SER A 209 -5.51 -4.32 8.00
C SER A 209 -5.10 -5.34 6.94
N GLN A 210 -5.76 -5.35 5.78
CA GLN A 210 -5.45 -6.25 4.67
C GLN A 210 -4.82 -5.46 3.52
N SER A 211 -4.11 -6.16 2.64
CA SER A 211 -3.59 -5.55 1.41
C SER A 211 -3.63 -6.51 0.23
N ILE A 212 -3.72 -5.93 -0.96
CA ILE A 212 -3.38 -6.58 -2.22
C ILE A 212 -1.96 -6.16 -2.56
N VAL A 213 -1.13 -7.12 -2.96
CA VAL A 213 0.23 -6.87 -3.45
C VAL A 213 0.24 -6.98 -4.96
N ILE A 214 0.87 -6.01 -5.61
CA ILE A 214 1.03 -5.89 -7.05
C ILE A 214 2.50 -6.12 -7.34
N VAL A 215 2.79 -6.98 -8.31
CA VAL A 215 4.15 -7.32 -8.70
C VAL A 215 4.28 -7.42 -10.21
N ASP A 216 5.50 -7.30 -10.69
CA ASP A 216 5.80 -7.30 -12.12
C ASP A 216 6.11 -8.67 -12.70
N ASN A 217 6.34 -9.69 -11.88
CA ASN A 217 6.68 -11.02 -12.37
C ASN A 217 6.14 -12.15 -11.48
N GLN A 218 6.13 -13.36 -12.04
CA GLN A 218 5.56 -14.52 -11.36
C GLN A 218 6.42 -15.00 -10.18
N ASN A 219 7.72 -14.74 -10.16
CA ASN A 219 8.58 -15.16 -9.04
C ASN A 219 8.24 -14.38 -7.77
N ASP A 220 8.09 -13.06 -7.88
CA ASP A 220 7.68 -12.21 -6.77
C ASP A 220 6.24 -12.52 -6.38
N GLY A 221 5.38 -12.80 -7.37
CA GLY A 221 4.01 -13.25 -7.13
C GLY A 221 3.94 -14.54 -6.32
N ASN A 222 4.79 -15.53 -6.64
CA ASN A 222 4.89 -16.78 -5.91
C ASN A 222 5.36 -16.54 -4.47
N ALA A 223 6.35 -15.67 -4.28
CA ALA A 223 6.81 -15.29 -2.94
C ALA A 223 5.68 -14.65 -2.12
N MET A 224 4.88 -13.77 -2.71
CA MET A 224 3.76 -13.12 -2.02
C MET A 224 2.61 -14.09 -1.70
N ARG A 225 2.34 -15.07 -2.57
CA ARG A 225 1.34 -16.12 -2.32
C ARG A 225 1.68 -17.04 -1.13
N LEU A 226 2.93 -17.03 -0.63
CA LEU A 226 3.31 -17.77 0.57
C LEU A 226 2.59 -17.28 1.85
N TYR A 227 2.16 -16.01 1.90
CA TYR A 227 1.31 -15.51 2.98
C TYR A 227 0.04 -16.35 3.13
N GLU A 228 -0.64 -16.60 2.01
CA GLU A 228 -1.84 -17.41 1.99
C GLU A 228 -1.49 -18.88 2.27
N ALA A 229 -0.55 -19.45 1.51
CA ALA A 229 -0.22 -20.87 1.60
C ALA A 229 0.30 -21.32 2.97
N LEU A 230 1.11 -20.50 3.64
CA LEU A 230 1.76 -20.87 4.90
C LEU A 230 1.08 -20.27 6.13
N LEU A 231 0.51 -19.07 6.02
CA LEU A 231 -0.03 -18.32 7.17
C LEU A 231 -1.55 -18.17 7.15
N ASP A 232 -2.25 -18.59 6.08
CA ASP A 232 -3.71 -18.52 5.94
C ASP A 232 -4.26 -17.09 6.05
N ARG A 233 -3.53 -16.12 5.50
CA ARG A 233 -3.96 -14.71 5.49
C ARG A 233 -3.39 -13.95 4.31
N ALA A 234 -4.02 -12.82 4.00
CA ALA A 234 -3.43 -11.81 3.14
C ALA A 234 -2.15 -11.21 3.77
N PRO A 235 -1.20 -10.72 2.94
CA PRO A 235 -0.14 -9.86 3.44
C PRO A 235 -0.72 -8.63 4.14
N ASP A 236 -0.09 -8.24 5.23
CA ASP A 236 -0.21 -6.88 5.75
C ASP A 236 0.84 -5.99 5.06
N ALA A 237 0.57 -4.68 4.99
CA ALA A 237 1.44 -3.77 4.24
C ALA A 237 2.90 -3.76 4.73
N ALA A 238 3.14 -3.89 6.04
CA ALA A 238 4.50 -3.87 6.58
C ALA A 238 5.27 -5.16 6.24
N GLY A 239 4.59 -6.30 6.30
CA GLY A 239 5.14 -7.58 5.88
C GLY A 239 5.41 -7.65 4.37
N ALA A 240 4.48 -7.18 3.55
CA ALA A 240 4.66 -7.08 2.10
C ALA A 240 5.86 -6.20 1.76
N LEU A 241 5.92 -4.98 2.32
CA LEU A 241 7.05 -4.05 2.14
C LEU A 241 8.39 -4.73 2.46
N TYR A 242 8.46 -5.45 3.58
CA TYR A 242 9.68 -6.14 3.98
C TYR A 242 10.12 -7.17 2.92
N TRP A 243 9.22 -8.04 2.45
CA TRP A 243 9.60 -9.08 1.50
C TRP A 243 9.85 -8.56 0.09
N LEU A 244 9.09 -7.56 -0.36
CA LEU A 244 9.33 -6.88 -1.62
C LEU A 244 10.71 -6.21 -1.63
N ASP A 245 11.11 -5.55 -0.54
CA ASP A 245 12.46 -4.97 -0.41
C ASP A 245 13.57 -6.02 -0.52
N GLN A 246 13.34 -7.23 0.02
CA GLN A 246 14.30 -8.33 -0.15
C GLN A 246 14.35 -8.83 -1.60
N LEU A 247 13.20 -8.94 -2.27
CA LEU A 247 13.12 -9.36 -3.67
C LEU A 247 13.79 -8.33 -4.60
N ASP A 248 13.59 -7.04 -4.37
CA ASP A 248 14.25 -5.94 -5.10
C ASP A 248 15.77 -5.96 -4.92
N GLN A 249 16.25 -6.41 -3.76
CA GLN A 249 17.67 -6.63 -3.49
C GLN A 249 18.22 -7.95 -4.10
N GLY A 250 17.40 -8.69 -4.83
CA GLY A 250 17.76 -9.92 -5.53
C GLY A 250 17.67 -11.18 -4.68
N ALA A 251 16.89 -11.17 -3.59
CA ALA A 251 16.61 -12.39 -2.84
C ALA A 251 15.86 -13.40 -3.71
N ASN A 252 16.25 -14.66 -3.58
CA ASN A 252 15.60 -15.77 -4.25
C ASN A 252 14.30 -16.15 -3.51
N PRO A 253 13.18 -16.46 -4.20
CA PRO A 253 11.95 -16.95 -3.57
C PRO A 253 12.11 -18.10 -2.57
N LEU A 254 13.12 -18.96 -2.72
CA LEU A 254 13.45 -20.02 -1.76
C LEU A 254 13.91 -19.48 -0.41
N ASP A 255 14.69 -18.40 -0.41
CA ASP A 255 15.12 -17.73 0.83
C ASP A 255 13.92 -17.07 1.52
N ILE A 256 13.00 -16.49 0.73
CA ILE A 256 11.73 -15.94 1.23
C ILE A 256 10.88 -17.06 1.86
N ALA A 257 10.70 -18.19 1.18
CA ALA A 257 9.96 -19.35 1.70
C ALA A 257 10.57 -19.89 3.00
N ASN A 258 11.90 -19.99 3.08
CA ASN A 258 12.57 -20.33 4.33
C ASN A 258 12.34 -19.28 5.42
N GLY A 259 12.28 -18.00 5.06
CA GLY A 259 11.92 -16.91 5.96
C GLY A 259 10.54 -17.08 6.59
N PHE A 260 9.51 -17.38 5.78
CA PHE A 260 8.16 -17.71 6.27
C PHE A 260 8.16 -18.93 7.19
N LEU A 261 8.78 -20.03 6.75
CA LEU A 261 8.82 -21.28 7.53
C LEU A 261 9.55 -21.11 8.87
N ASN A 262 10.54 -20.22 8.96
CA ASN A 262 11.27 -19.93 10.19
C ASN A 262 10.66 -18.80 11.03
N SER A 263 9.58 -18.17 10.55
CA SER A 263 8.92 -17.09 11.27
C SER A 263 8.26 -17.58 12.55
N GLN A 264 8.22 -16.73 13.58
CA GLN A 264 7.51 -17.03 14.83
C GLN A 264 6.02 -17.31 14.59
N GLU A 265 5.44 -16.64 13.59
CA GLU A 265 4.05 -16.79 13.21
C GLU A 265 3.76 -18.20 12.67
N PHE A 266 4.55 -18.67 11.69
CA PHE A 266 4.40 -20.02 11.15
C PHE A 266 4.62 -21.09 12.23
N GLN A 267 5.66 -20.93 13.04
CA GLN A 267 5.98 -21.89 14.11
C GLN A 267 4.89 -21.94 15.19
N ALA A 268 4.20 -20.83 15.46
CA ALA A 268 3.06 -20.79 16.38
C ALA A 268 1.78 -21.39 15.77
N ALA A 269 1.54 -21.16 14.47
CA ALA A 269 0.38 -21.68 13.76
C ALA A 269 0.51 -23.18 13.42
N ASN A 270 1.72 -23.68 13.24
CA ASN A 270 2.01 -25.04 12.79
C ASN A 270 2.64 -25.90 13.88
N THR A 271 1.82 -26.27 14.88
CA THR A 271 2.28 -27.05 16.05
C THR A 271 2.52 -28.53 15.75
N ASP A 272 1.96 -29.07 14.66
CA ASP A 272 2.27 -30.41 14.17
C ASP A 272 3.29 -30.34 13.03
N ALA A 273 4.50 -30.81 13.33
CA ALA A 273 5.59 -30.87 12.37
C ALA A 273 5.50 -32.07 11.41
N SER A 274 4.39 -32.80 11.34
CA SER A 274 4.22 -33.91 10.39
C SER A 274 4.20 -33.44 8.93
N ASN A 275 4.66 -34.30 8.01
CA ASN A 275 4.60 -34.01 6.57
C ASN A 275 3.16 -34.00 6.07
N THR A 276 2.32 -34.88 6.61
CA THR A 276 0.88 -34.97 6.28
C THR A 276 0.16 -33.67 6.63
N GLN A 277 0.37 -33.10 7.82
CA GLN A 277 -0.22 -31.81 8.19
C GLN A 277 0.28 -30.68 7.28
N PHE A 278 1.58 -30.64 7.01
CA PHE A 278 2.17 -29.60 6.17
C PHE A 278 1.61 -29.63 4.74
N VAL A 279 1.66 -30.77 4.06
CA VAL A 279 1.13 -30.94 2.70
C VAL A 279 -0.38 -30.68 2.68
N GLY A 280 -1.13 -31.22 3.64
CA GLY A 280 -2.57 -30.98 3.75
C GLY A 280 -2.91 -29.50 3.85
N SER A 281 -2.15 -28.74 4.65
CA SER A 281 -2.35 -27.29 4.79
C SER A 281 -2.11 -26.52 3.49
N LEU A 282 -1.18 -26.95 2.64
CA LEU A 282 -0.94 -26.31 1.34
C LEU A 282 -2.10 -26.55 0.36
N TYR A 283 -2.71 -27.74 0.35
CA TYR A 283 -3.92 -27.99 -0.44
C TYR A 283 -5.09 -27.11 -0.01
N GLU A 284 -5.30 -26.99 1.31
CA GLU A 284 -6.42 -26.20 1.85
C GLU A 284 -6.22 -24.71 1.62
N LYS A 285 -5.02 -24.19 1.90
CA LYS A 285 -4.75 -22.75 1.92
C LYS A 285 -4.32 -22.19 0.58
N ALA A 286 -3.38 -22.84 -0.10
CA ALA A 286 -2.88 -22.34 -1.40
C ALA A 286 -3.83 -22.68 -2.54
N LEU A 287 -4.46 -23.86 -2.49
CA LEU A 287 -5.29 -24.37 -3.58
C LEU A 287 -6.80 -24.31 -3.27
N HIS A 288 -7.21 -23.89 -2.06
CA HIS A 288 -8.62 -23.78 -1.68
C HIS A 288 -9.45 -25.04 -1.98
N ARG A 289 -8.86 -26.22 -1.77
CA ARG A 289 -9.53 -27.49 -2.06
C ARG A 289 -9.20 -28.58 -1.07
N THR A 290 -10.00 -29.63 -1.09
CA THR A 290 -9.73 -30.85 -0.34
C THR A 290 -8.46 -31.53 -0.85
N VAL A 291 -7.74 -32.15 0.08
CA VAL A 291 -6.52 -32.90 -0.19
C VAL A 291 -6.77 -33.99 -1.24
N ASP A 292 -5.95 -33.97 -2.31
CA ASP A 292 -5.86 -35.08 -3.24
C ASP A 292 -4.96 -36.16 -2.64
N ALA A 293 -5.50 -37.37 -2.44
CA ALA A 293 -4.80 -38.42 -1.69
C ALA A 293 -3.52 -38.91 -2.39
N ASP A 294 -3.54 -39.00 -3.72
CA ASP A 294 -2.40 -39.51 -4.50
C ASP A 294 -1.29 -38.44 -4.59
N GLY A 295 -1.67 -37.18 -4.82
CA GLY A 295 -0.78 -36.02 -4.81
C GLY A 295 -0.19 -35.75 -3.44
N ALA A 296 -0.97 -35.89 -2.37
CA ALA A 296 -0.45 -35.79 -1.00
C ALA A 296 0.58 -36.89 -0.71
N ALA A 297 0.29 -38.14 -1.09
CA ALA A 297 1.24 -39.25 -0.95
C ALA A 297 2.54 -39.01 -1.73
N TYR A 298 2.45 -38.42 -2.93
CA TYR A 298 3.62 -38.01 -3.70
C TYR A 298 4.47 -36.98 -2.95
N TRP A 299 3.87 -35.88 -2.51
CA TRP A 299 4.58 -34.79 -1.83
C TRP A 299 5.17 -35.20 -0.48
N GLU A 300 4.43 -36.00 0.30
CA GLU A 300 4.93 -36.60 1.54
C GLU A 300 6.13 -37.52 1.27
N GLY A 301 6.10 -38.26 0.16
CA GLY A 301 7.22 -39.05 -0.33
C GLY A 301 8.43 -38.20 -0.68
N GLN A 302 8.25 -37.07 -1.38
CA GLN A 302 9.34 -36.14 -1.69
C GLN A 302 9.98 -35.57 -0.42
N LEU A 303 9.16 -35.15 0.56
CA LEU A 303 9.65 -34.66 1.87
C LEU A 303 10.42 -35.74 2.63
N THR A 304 9.96 -36.99 2.58
CA THR A 304 10.66 -38.13 3.17
C THR A 304 12.00 -38.41 2.48
N ASN A 305 12.09 -38.17 1.18
CA ASN A 305 13.30 -38.31 0.38
C ASN A 305 14.26 -37.10 0.46
N GLY A 306 13.92 -36.09 1.26
CA GLY A 306 14.81 -34.98 1.58
C GLY A 306 14.63 -33.71 0.77
N ILE A 307 13.55 -33.58 -0.03
CA ILE A 307 13.18 -32.27 -0.57
C ILE A 307 12.82 -31.32 0.58
N SER A 308 13.12 -30.03 0.45
CA SER A 308 12.81 -29.09 1.52
C SER A 308 11.33 -28.71 1.53
N ARG A 309 10.80 -28.31 2.69
CA ARG A 309 9.45 -27.73 2.79
C ARG A 309 9.32 -26.42 2.01
N ALA A 310 10.40 -25.67 1.88
CA ALA A 310 10.42 -24.43 1.10
C ALA A 310 10.21 -24.73 -0.38
N ASP A 311 10.88 -25.76 -0.92
CA ASP A 311 10.68 -26.22 -2.30
C ASP A 311 9.24 -26.68 -2.54
N VAL A 312 8.67 -27.46 -1.61
CA VAL A 312 7.27 -27.92 -1.72
C VAL A 312 6.29 -26.75 -1.65
N ALA A 313 6.46 -25.82 -0.71
CA ALA A 313 5.60 -24.65 -0.62
C ALA A 313 5.63 -23.82 -1.91
N LEU A 314 6.84 -23.59 -2.46
CA LEU A 314 7.02 -22.89 -3.73
C LEU A 314 6.34 -23.64 -4.89
N ALA A 315 6.46 -24.97 -4.95
CA ALA A 315 5.81 -25.77 -5.98
C ALA A 315 4.29 -25.62 -6.00
N PHE A 316 3.68 -25.50 -4.82
CA PHE A 316 2.24 -25.28 -4.69
C PHE A 316 1.85 -23.87 -5.16
N VAL A 317 2.50 -22.82 -4.63
CA VAL A 317 2.14 -21.43 -4.97
C VAL A 317 2.48 -21.02 -6.40
N SER A 318 3.41 -21.73 -7.05
CA SER A 318 3.75 -21.52 -8.46
C SER A 318 2.86 -22.28 -9.44
N SER A 319 1.92 -23.10 -8.95
CA SER A 319 1.00 -23.83 -9.83
C SER A 319 -0.03 -22.89 -10.45
N ASP A 320 -0.46 -23.18 -11.69
CA ASP A 320 -1.52 -22.41 -12.36
C ASP A 320 -2.79 -22.35 -11.50
N GLU A 321 -3.11 -23.43 -10.79
CA GLU A 321 -4.24 -23.49 -9.85
C GLU A 321 -4.10 -22.46 -8.71
N ALA A 322 -2.93 -22.32 -8.10
CA ALA A 322 -2.70 -21.33 -7.05
C ALA A 322 -2.70 -19.89 -7.61
N VAL A 323 -2.17 -19.70 -8.82
CA VAL A 323 -2.18 -18.41 -9.52
C VAL A 323 -3.62 -17.95 -9.79
N GLU A 324 -4.47 -18.84 -10.30
CA GLU A 324 -5.88 -18.56 -10.58
C GLU A 324 -6.71 -18.30 -9.33
N LYS A 325 -6.39 -18.97 -8.22
CA LYS A 325 -7.17 -18.89 -6.97
C LYS A 325 -6.72 -17.79 -6.01
N SER A 326 -5.53 -17.24 -6.21
CA SER A 326 -4.96 -16.19 -5.38
C SER A 326 -5.83 -14.93 -5.39
N GLN A 327 -6.21 -14.46 -4.21
CA GLN A 327 -7.09 -13.29 -4.06
C GLN A 327 -6.35 -11.99 -3.77
N ASN A 328 -5.12 -12.06 -3.26
CA ASN A 328 -4.41 -10.90 -2.69
C ASN A 328 -3.10 -10.55 -3.42
N VAL A 329 -2.83 -11.17 -4.56
CA VAL A 329 -1.62 -10.94 -5.37
C VAL A 329 -2.00 -10.77 -6.83
N ILE A 330 -1.67 -9.61 -7.39
CA ILE A 330 -1.88 -9.25 -8.80
C ILE A 330 -0.52 -9.20 -9.50
N VAL A 331 -0.39 -9.87 -10.64
CA VAL A 331 0.82 -9.83 -11.48
C VAL A 331 0.49 -9.04 -12.75
N LEU A 332 1.09 -7.86 -12.93
CA LEU A 332 0.75 -6.97 -14.06
C LEU A 332 1.41 -7.41 -15.38
N ASN A 333 2.62 -7.95 -15.33
CA ASN A 333 3.37 -8.43 -16.49
C ASN A 333 3.67 -9.93 -16.38
N PRO A 334 2.70 -10.83 -16.57
CA PRO A 334 2.91 -12.26 -16.44
C PRO A 334 3.87 -12.85 -17.49
N GLY A 335 4.36 -12.07 -18.46
CA GLY A 335 5.37 -12.50 -19.43
C GLY A 335 6.06 -11.40 -20.23
N THR A 336 7.29 -11.07 -19.85
CA THR A 336 8.43 -11.05 -20.79
C THR A 336 9.50 -11.98 -20.22
N THR A 337 9.89 -12.98 -20.99
CA THR A 337 10.97 -13.91 -20.62
C THR A 337 12.31 -13.19 -20.69
N GLU A 338 12.79 -12.65 -19.57
CA GLU A 338 14.23 -12.55 -19.30
C GLU A 338 14.76 -13.95 -18.94
N PRO A 339 16.05 -14.27 -19.19
CA PRO A 339 16.51 -15.64 -19.31
C PRO A 339 16.21 -16.39 -18.02
N SER A 340 15.49 -17.49 -18.19
CA SER A 340 15.31 -18.54 -17.22
C SER A 340 16.62 -18.74 -16.42
N THR A 341 16.64 -18.21 -15.20
CA THR A 341 17.02 -19.07 -14.11
C THR A 341 15.78 -19.88 -13.84
N ASP A 342 15.58 -20.95 -14.62
CA ASP A 342 14.64 -22.01 -14.27
C ASP A 342 14.84 -22.26 -12.77
N ILE A 343 13.89 -21.84 -11.94
CA ILE A 343 13.71 -22.50 -10.68
C ILE A 343 13.26 -23.89 -11.11
N THR A 344 14.24 -24.79 -11.24
CA THR A 344 13.99 -26.19 -11.54
C THR A 344 13.41 -26.77 -10.26
N VAL A 345 12.13 -26.48 -9.99
CA VAL A 345 11.38 -27.17 -8.95
C VAL A 345 11.24 -28.59 -9.46
N VAL A 346 11.96 -29.51 -8.84
CA VAL A 346 11.85 -30.94 -9.15
C VAL A 346 10.48 -31.40 -8.66
N GLY A 347 9.54 -31.51 -9.60
CA GLY A 347 8.16 -31.94 -9.34
C GLY A 347 7.18 -30.78 -9.47
N GLN A 348 6.45 -30.73 -10.58
CA GLN A 348 5.22 -29.94 -10.64
C GLN A 348 4.12 -30.67 -9.86
N VAL A 349 3.17 -29.92 -9.29
CA VAL A 349 1.94 -30.51 -8.76
C VAL A 349 1.30 -31.32 -9.90
N PRO A 350 1.02 -32.62 -9.73
CA PRO A 350 0.37 -33.40 -10.78
C PRO A 350 -0.93 -32.72 -11.20
N GLU A 351 -1.06 -32.41 -12.50
CA GLU A 351 -2.31 -31.86 -13.05
C GLU A 351 -3.47 -32.81 -12.72
N ASP A 352 -4.59 -32.23 -12.31
CA ASP A 352 -5.84 -32.94 -12.14
C ASP A 352 -6.22 -33.62 -13.48
N HIS A 353 -6.21 -34.95 -13.49
CA HIS A 353 -6.69 -35.77 -14.59
C HIS A 353 -8.22 -35.74 -14.77
N SER A 354 -8.96 -34.75 -14.26
CA SER A 354 -10.40 -34.58 -14.53
C SER A 354 -10.72 -34.02 -15.92
N GLY A 355 -9.71 -33.57 -16.67
CA GLY A 355 -9.86 -33.02 -18.01
C GLY A 355 -9.86 -34.02 -19.18
N HIS A 356 -10.55 -35.17 -19.10
CA HIS A 356 -10.84 -35.94 -20.32
C HIS A 356 -12.27 -36.51 -20.39
N THR A 357 -12.89 -36.16 -21.54
CA THR A 357 -14.18 -36.57 -22.13
C THR A 357 -15.37 -35.67 -21.75
N MET A 358 -16.10 -35.09 -22.70
CA MET A 358 -16.61 -35.70 -23.93
C MET A 358 -16.68 -34.75 -25.14
N GLY A 359 -16.53 -35.34 -26.33
CA GLY A 359 -17.55 -35.31 -27.39
C GLY A 359 -17.56 -34.12 -28.33
#